data_AF-A0A8C4PWX2-F1
#
_entry.id   AF-A0A8C4PWX2-F1
#
_cell.length_a   1.000
_cell.length_b   1.000
_cell.length_c   1.000
_cell.angle_alpha   90.00
_cell.angle_beta   90.00
_cell.angle_gamma   90.00
#
_symmetry.space_group_name_H-M   'P 1'
#
loop_
_entity.id
_entity.type
_entity.pdbx_description
1 polymer ?
#
loop_
_entity_poly.entity_id
_entity_poly.type
_entity_poly.pdbx_seq_one_letter_code
_entity_poly.pdbx_strand_id
1 'polypeptide(L)'
;MIRAACEAPFLPGAGPASPRPDGSMGKADCADRVVINVGGFRHETYRSTLCTLPGTRLSWLVEPEAFSNFDYDARSNEFFFDRHPAVFAHVLNYYRTGKLHCPSEVCGPLFEEELIFWGIDETDVEPCCWMNYRQHREAEEALVSFGNPDINGNDEGNKDGEVSRRFGMQEDSGSERAPTPTCCRRWQNRLWALFEDPYSSRGARFVAFASLFFILVSITTFCLETHEAFNKKVNSTVESKSGTQNTFEMKTDPKLMFVEGVCVLWFTFEFLVRIACCPNKLAFIKNYLNVIDFVAILPFYLEIGLQGLTTHAARDVLGFLRVVRFVRILRIFKLTRHFVGLRVLGHTLRASANEFLLLIIFLALGVLIFATMIYYAERMGASSDDLTSNVHTDFKNIPIGFWWAVVTMTTLGYGDMYPKTWSGMLVGALCALSGVLTIAMPVPVIVNNFSMYYSLAMAKQKLPKKKRKYVPRPPQLGSPLYCKTERNSGSSCGHSDHCPLAKSEVTEMCRTGYEKSRSLNNIAGMASNPLGFSPVSTPYSSPCPLRRSRSPIPSIL
;
A
#
# COMPACT_ATOMS: atom_id res chain seq x y z
N MET A 1 -5.91 42.51 -3.77
CA MET A 1 -5.91 42.74 -5.24
C MET A 1 -6.85 41.74 -5.87
N ILE A 2 -7.76 42.26 -6.70
CA ILE A 2 -8.63 41.59 -7.67
C ILE A 2 -9.84 40.82 -7.11
N ARG A 3 -10.92 41.60 -7.08
CA ARG A 3 -12.34 41.28 -7.15
C ARG A 3 -12.69 41.23 -8.65
N ALA A 4 -13.44 40.24 -9.15
CA ALA A 4 -14.17 40.36 -10.42
C ALA A 4 -15.29 39.31 -10.57
N ALA A 5 -16.51 39.84 -10.41
CA ALA A 5 -17.85 39.48 -10.90
C ALA A 5 -18.07 38.40 -11.99
N CYS A 6 -19.17 37.67 -11.82
CA CYS A 6 -20.21 37.52 -12.85
C CYS A 6 -21.59 37.44 -12.19
N GLU A 7 -22.32 38.56 -12.21
CA GLU A 7 -23.77 38.67 -11.99
C GLU A 7 -24.40 39.07 -13.34
N ALA A 8 -25.51 38.42 -13.71
CA ALA A 8 -26.40 38.81 -14.80
C ALA A 8 -27.81 38.22 -14.50
N PRO A 9 -28.91 38.75 -15.06
CA PRO A 9 -29.93 39.44 -14.28
C PRO A 9 -31.26 38.68 -14.14
N PHE A 10 -31.99 39.00 -13.07
CA PHE A 10 -33.39 38.62 -12.85
C PHE A 10 -34.33 39.33 -13.85
N LEU A 11 -35.21 38.55 -14.50
CA LEU A 11 -36.45 39.03 -15.12
C LEU A 11 -37.65 38.54 -14.29
N PRO A 12 -38.72 39.35 -14.11
CA PRO A 12 -39.88 38.97 -13.31
C PRO A 12 -40.90 38.20 -14.16
N GLY A 13 -41.26 36.99 -13.75
CA GLY A 13 -42.26 36.17 -14.42
C GLY A 13 -43.21 35.50 -13.43
N ALA A 14 -44.46 35.98 -13.42
CA ALA A 14 -45.71 35.35 -12.99
C ALA A 14 -45.70 34.44 -11.74
N GLY A 15 -46.33 34.92 -10.66
CA GLY A 15 -46.64 34.10 -9.49
C GLY A 15 -47.63 32.98 -9.81
N PRO A 16 -47.60 31.85 -9.06
CA PRO A 16 -48.57 30.78 -9.24
C PRO A 16 -49.94 31.19 -8.69
N ALA A 17 -50.97 31.00 -9.50
CA ALA A 17 -52.36 31.08 -9.08
C ALA A 17 -52.66 29.99 -8.03
N SER A 18 -53.36 30.36 -6.97
CA SER A 18 -53.88 29.44 -5.97
C SER A 18 -55.02 28.58 -6.55
N PRO A 19 -55.02 27.24 -6.36
CA PRO A 19 -56.22 26.45 -6.60
C PRO A 19 -57.12 26.50 -5.37
N ARG A 20 -58.41 26.76 -5.60
CA ARG A 20 -59.49 26.54 -4.63
C ARG A 20 -59.64 25.03 -4.35
N PRO A 21 -60.11 24.63 -3.15
CA PRO A 21 -60.27 23.21 -2.83
C PRO A 21 -61.55 22.71 -3.48
N ASP A 22 -61.45 21.77 -4.40
CA ASP A 22 -62.60 20.95 -4.81
C ASP A 22 -62.31 19.47 -4.52
N GLY A 23 -63.27 18.85 -3.84
CA GLY A 23 -63.14 17.60 -3.10
C GLY A 23 -63.14 16.36 -3.98
N SER A 24 -62.08 16.12 -4.73
CA SER A 24 -61.86 14.85 -5.47
C SER A 24 -60.40 14.35 -5.42
N MET A 25 -59.74 14.49 -4.27
CA MET A 25 -58.29 14.32 -4.11
C MET A 25 -57.79 12.86 -3.97
N GLY A 26 -58.52 11.86 -4.47
CA GLY A 26 -58.24 10.44 -4.16
C GLY A 26 -57.84 9.53 -5.33
N LYS A 27 -58.16 9.86 -6.59
CA LYS A 27 -58.00 8.93 -7.73
C LYS A 27 -57.04 9.39 -8.83
N ALA A 28 -56.81 10.69 -8.98
CA ALA A 28 -55.87 11.21 -10.00
C ALA A 28 -54.40 11.05 -9.58
N ASP A 29 -54.08 11.20 -8.30
CA ASP A 29 -52.70 11.11 -7.77
C ASP A 29 -52.10 9.69 -7.81
N CYS A 30 -52.93 8.65 -7.90
CA CYS A 30 -52.45 7.27 -8.06
C CYS A 30 -52.04 6.95 -9.51
N ALA A 31 -52.58 7.66 -10.51
CA ALA A 31 -52.30 7.40 -11.91
C ALA A 31 -50.91 7.89 -12.34
N ASP A 32 -50.27 8.75 -11.53
CA ASP A 32 -48.98 9.37 -11.84
C ASP A 32 -47.80 8.75 -11.08
N ARG A 33 -48.05 7.66 -10.34
CA ARG A 33 -47.04 6.89 -9.62
C ARG A 33 -46.55 5.70 -10.45
N VAL A 34 -45.27 5.40 -10.34
CA VAL A 34 -44.60 4.27 -10.96
C VAL A 34 -44.01 3.38 -9.86
N VAL A 35 -44.24 2.07 -10.00
CA VAL A 35 -43.66 1.06 -9.12
C VAL A 35 -42.45 0.43 -9.80
N ILE A 36 -41.31 0.42 -9.11
CA ILE A 36 -40.04 -0.11 -9.58
C ILE A 36 -39.59 -1.16 -8.57
N ASN A 37 -39.54 -2.42 -9.00
CA ASN A 37 -39.08 -3.55 -8.22
C ASN A 37 -37.61 -3.83 -8.55
N VAL A 38 -36.71 -3.59 -7.60
CA VAL A 38 -35.28 -3.85 -7.75
C VAL A 38 -34.84 -4.98 -6.83
N GLY A 39 -34.36 -6.09 -7.39
CA GLY A 39 -33.89 -7.24 -6.62
C GLY A 39 -34.95 -7.84 -5.68
N GLY A 40 -36.24 -7.66 -6.01
CA GLY A 40 -37.37 -8.08 -5.18
C GLY A 40 -37.90 -7.01 -4.20
N PHE A 41 -37.25 -5.85 -4.10
CA PHE A 41 -37.69 -4.73 -3.27
C PHE A 41 -38.47 -3.71 -4.09
N ARG A 42 -39.71 -3.42 -3.66
CA ARG A 42 -40.59 -2.46 -4.33
C ARG A 42 -40.31 -1.04 -3.88
N HIS A 43 -40.11 -0.16 -4.85
CA HIS A 43 -39.95 1.28 -4.69
C HIS A 43 -41.06 2.00 -5.45
N GLU A 44 -41.65 3.02 -4.82
CA GLU A 44 -42.69 3.84 -5.45
C GLU A 44 -42.20 5.29 -5.59
N THR A 45 -42.49 5.89 -6.74
CA THR A 45 -42.16 7.29 -7.02
C THR A 45 -43.12 7.89 -8.03
N TYR A 46 -43.10 9.21 -8.21
CA TYR A 46 -43.89 9.90 -9.22
C TYR A 46 -43.16 9.94 -10.57
N ARG A 47 -43.91 9.95 -11.68
CA ARG A 47 -43.35 10.13 -13.04
C ARG A 47 -42.56 11.44 -13.14
N SER A 48 -43.08 12.51 -12.53
CA SER A 48 -42.40 13.82 -12.45
C SER A 48 -41.03 13.74 -11.79
N THR A 49 -40.85 12.88 -10.78
CA THR A 49 -39.55 12.68 -10.10
C THR A 49 -38.54 12.04 -11.06
N LEU A 50 -38.94 11.08 -11.89
CA LEU A 50 -38.04 10.43 -12.84
C LEU A 50 -37.62 11.36 -14.00
N CYS A 51 -38.43 12.38 -14.30
CA CYS A 51 -38.11 13.40 -15.29
C CYS A 51 -37.10 14.46 -14.81
N THR A 52 -36.73 14.48 -13.52
CA THR A 52 -35.77 15.46 -12.97
C THR A 52 -34.37 15.33 -13.57
N LEU A 53 -33.99 14.12 -13.98
CA LEU A 53 -32.69 13.80 -14.57
C LEU A 53 -32.90 13.15 -15.95
N PRO A 54 -33.12 13.96 -17.00
CA PRO A 54 -33.37 13.45 -18.35
C PRO A 54 -32.13 12.73 -18.91
N GLY A 55 -32.35 11.68 -19.69
CA GLY A 55 -31.28 10.91 -20.34
C GLY A 55 -30.72 9.76 -19.50
N THR A 56 -31.15 9.65 -18.24
CA THR A 56 -30.85 8.52 -17.36
C THR A 56 -31.81 7.35 -17.60
N ARG A 57 -31.44 6.11 -17.22
CA ARG A 57 -32.27 4.92 -17.47
C ARG A 57 -33.65 5.01 -16.84
N LEU A 58 -33.77 5.60 -15.65
CA LEU A 58 -35.07 5.75 -14.99
C LEU A 58 -35.96 6.80 -15.67
N SER A 59 -35.38 7.81 -16.35
CA SER A 59 -36.18 8.77 -17.12
C SER A 59 -36.90 8.10 -18.29
N TRP A 60 -36.30 7.05 -18.88
CA TRP A 60 -36.91 6.28 -19.96
C TRP A 60 -38.12 5.46 -19.52
N LEU A 61 -38.32 5.23 -18.21
CA LEU A 61 -39.54 4.56 -17.70
C LEU A 61 -40.79 5.43 -17.86
N VAL A 62 -40.62 6.74 -18.09
CA VAL A 62 -41.74 7.67 -18.30
C VAL A 62 -42.16 7.67 -19.77
N GLU A 63 -41.29 7.23 -20.68
CA GLU A 63 -41.56 7.22 -22.12
C GLU A 63 -42.65 6.20 -22.50
N PRO A 64 -43.45 6.47 -23.55
CA PRO A 64 -44.53 5.58 -23.95
C PRO A 64 -44.06 4.19 -24.40
N GLU A 65 -42.81 4.06 -24.85
CA GLU A 65 -42.19 2.80 -25.27
C GLU A 65 -41.55 2.00 -24.10
N ALA A 66 -41.62 2.51 -22.88
CA ALA A 66 -41.01 1.88 -21.71
C ALA A 66 -41.52 0.46 -21.46
N PHE A 67 -42.82 0.23 -21.65
CA PHE A 67 -43.49 -1.05 -21.41
C PHE A 67 -43.01 -2.18 -22.33
N SER A 68 -42.41 -1.85 -23.47
CA SER A 68 -41.81 -2.81 -24.41
C SER A 68 -40.29 -2.95 -24.24
N ASN A 69 -39.62 -1.89 -23.77
CA ASN A 69 -38.16 -1.85 -23.67
C ASN A 69 -37.63 -2.41 -22.33
N PHE A 70 -38.48 -2.49 -21.31
CA PHE A 70 -38.13 -2.98 -19.97
C PHE A 70 -39.00 -4.16 -19.55
N ASP A 71 -38.50 -4.93 -18.57
CA ASP A 71 -39.23 -6.05 -17.99
C ASP A 71 -40.37 -5.52 -17.10
N TYR A 72 -41.56 -5.39 -17.69
CA TYR A 72 -42.75 -4.83 -17.05
C TYR A 72 -43.79 -5.92 -16.82
N ASP A 73 -44.16 -6.13 -15.55
CA ASP A 73 -45.24 -7.04 -15.19
C ASP A 73 -46.59 -6.31 -15.20
N ALA A 74 -47.37 -6.54 -16.26
CA ALA A 74 -48.71 -5.97 -16.41
C ALA A 74 -49.70 -6.40 -15.31
N ARG A 75 -49.46 -7.52 -14.60
CA ARG A 75 -50.34 -8.00 -13.53
C ARG A 75 -50.16 -7.22 -12.24
N SER A 76 -48.91 -6.93 -11.89
CA SER A 76 -48.57 -6.17 -10.68
C SER A 76 -48.32 -4.68 -10.94
N ASN A 77 -48.33 -4.26 -12.21
CA ASN A 77 -48.08 -2.89 -12.65
C ASN A 77 -46.73 -2.35 -12.16
N GLU A 78 -45.66 -3.16 -12.27
CA GLU A 78 -44.32 -2.83 -11.80
C GLU A 78 -43.25 -3.11 -12.85
N PHE A 79 -42.18 -2.30 -12.86
CA PHE A 79 -40.97 -2.56 -13.63
C PHE A 79 -39.96 -3.34 -12.80
N PHE A 80 -39.42 -4.44 -13.32
CA PHE A 80 -38.48 -5.30 -12.60
C PHE A 80 -37.03 -5.10 -13.07
N PHE A 81 -36.10 -5.00 -12.11
CA PHE A 81 -34.66 -4.95 -12.33
C PHE A 81 -33.94 -5.91 -11.38
N ASP A 82 -33.22 -6.90 -11.90
CA ASP A 82 -32.40 -7.82 -11.11
C ASP A 82 -31.05 -7.17 -10.72
N ARG A 83 -31.10 -6.17 -9.83
CA ARG A 83 -29.97 -5.33 -9.40
C ARG A 83 -29.94 -5.14 -7.89
N HIS A 84 -28.91 -4.45 -7.37
CA HIS A 84 -28.69 -4.31 -5.94
C HIS A 84 -29.73 -3.39 -5.27
N PRO A 85 -30.65 -3.90 -4.42
CA PRO A 85 -31.77 -3.12 -3.89
C PRO A 85 -31.34 -1.95 -2.99
N ALA A 86 -30.32 -2.18 -2.14
CA ALA A 86 -29.88 -1.14 -1.21
C ALA A 86 -29.23 0.07 -1.92
N VAL A 87 -28.53 -0.15 -3.03
CA VAL A 87 -27.90 0.93 -3.82
C VAL A 87 -28.98 1.74 -4.53
N PHE A 88 -29.99 1.06 -5.06
CA PHE A 88 -31.09 1.71 -5.75
C PHE A 88 -31.84 2.73 -4.89
N ALA A 89 -31.93 2.52 -3.57
CA ALA A 89 -32.51 3.51 -2.67
C ALA A 89 -31.77 4.87 -2.72
N HIS A 90 -30.45 4.85 -2.86
CA HIS A 90 -29.63 6.06 -3.00
C HIS A 90 -29.78 6.69 -4.38
N VAL A 91 -29.83 5.85 -5.42
CA VAL A 91 -30.12 6.29 -6.80
C VAL A 91 -31.47 7.01 -6.85
N LEU A 92 -32.53 6.43 -6.29
CA LEU A 92 -33.86 7.05 -6.28
C LEU A 92 -33.90 8.34 -5.46
N ASN A 93 -33.16 8.41 -4.35
CA ASN A 93 -33.05 9.63 -3.55
C ASN A 93 -32.33 10.76 -4.31
N TYR A 94 -31.43 10.44 -5.24
CA TYR A 94 -30.81 11.44 -6.11
C TYR A 94 -31.85 12.15 -6.99
N TYR A 95 -32.79 11.42 -7.61
CA TYR A 95 -33.90 12.03 -8.37
C TYR A 95 -34.85 12.88 -7.50
N ARG A 96 -34.95 12.57 -6.19
CA ARG A 96 -35.81 13.30 -5.26
C ARG A 96 -35.16 14.56 -4.71
N THR A 97 -33.85 14.54 -4.49
CA THR A 97 -33.12 15.59 -3.75
C THR A 97 -32.15 16.38 -4.60
N GLY A 98 -31.78 15.86 -5.78
CA GLY A 98 -30.70 16.39 -6.61
C GLY A 98 -29.29 16.13 -6.05
N LYS A 99 -29.15 15.34 -4.98
CA LYS A 99 -27.86 15.05 -4.31
C LYS A 99 -27.58 13.55 -4.27
N LEU A 100 -26.45 13.13 -4.84
CA LEU A 100 -26.06 11.73 -4.90
C LEU A 100 -25.09 11.38 -3.76
N HIS A 101 -25.55 10.55 -2.83
CA HIS A 101 -24.75 10.06 -1.70
C HIS A 101 -24.44 8.57 -1.85
N CYS A 102 -23.19 8.18 -1.58
CA CYS A 102 -22.73 6.80 -1.63
C CYS A 102 -23.12 6.05 -0.32
N PRO A 103 -23.70 4.83 -0.40
CA PRO A 103 -23.98 4.00 0.78
C PRO A 103 -22.70 3.58 1.52
N SER A 104 -22.71 3.58 2.87
CA SER A 104 -21.55 3.18 3.69
C SER A 104 -21.20 1.70 3.62
N GLU A 105 -22.19 0.85 3.35
CA GLU A 105 -22.05 -0.62 3.35
C GLU A 105 -21.59 -1.19 2.00
N VAL A 106 -21.43 -0.33 1.00
CA VAL A 106 -21.14 -0.73 -0.38
C VAL A 106 -19.78 -0.19 -0.80
N CYS A 107 -18.94 -1.05 -1.39
CA CYS A 107 -17.65 -0.61 -1.91
C CYS A 107 -17.84 0.27 -3.16
N GLY A 108 -16.97 1.27 -3.34
CA GLY A 108 -16.96 2.19 -4.49
C GLY A 108 -17.15 1.51 -5.86
N PRO A 109 -16.41 0.43 -6.19
CA PRO A 109 -16.55 -0.24 -7.49
C PRO A 109 -17.94 -0.84 -7.75
N LEU A 110 -18.59 -1.40 -6.73
CA LEU A 110 -19.96 -1.91 -6.85
C LEU A 110 -20.96 -0.76 -7.06
N PHE A 111 -20.72 0.38 -6.41
CA PHE A 111 -21.55 1.58 -6.62
C PHE A 111 -21.36 2.15 -8.03
N GLU A 112 -20.13 2.18 -8.54
CA GLU A 112 -19.79 2.59 -9.92
C GLU A 112 -20.51 1.72 -10.96
N GLU A 113 -20.51 0.39 -10.79
CA GLU A 113 -21.25 -0.54 -11.66
C GLU A 113 -22.77 -0.27 -11.69
N GLU A 114 -23.33 0.18 -10.55
CA GLU A 114 -24.73 0.60 -10.47
C GLU A 114 -24.94 1.96 -11.14
N LEU A 115 -24.11 2.97 -10.89
CA LEU A 115 -24.23 4.29 -11.54
C LEU A 115 -24.16 4.18 -13.07
N ILE A 116 -23.22 3.40 -13.60
CA ILE A 116 -23.10 3.11 -15.03
C ILE A 116 -24.37 2.44 -15.56
N PHE A 117 -24.93 1.48 -14.80
CA PHE A 117 -26.18 0.83 -15.20
C PHE A 117 -27.34 1.82 -15.25
N TRP A 118 -27.52 2.65 -14.23
CA TRP A 118 -28.60 3.64 -14.15
C TRP A 118 -28.38 4.85 -15.08
N GLY A 119 -27.19 4.98 -15.66
CA GLY A 119 -26.84 6.07 -16.58
C GLY A 119 -26.63 7.40 -15.85
N ILE A 120 -26.12 7.35 -14.63
CA ILE A 120 -25.79 8.52 -13.80
C ILE A 120 -24.29 8.74 -13.87
N ASP A 121 -23.87 9.99 -14.04
CA ASP A 121 -22.46 10.33 -14.12
C ASP A 121 -21.81 10.25 -12.73
N GLU A 122 -20.60 9.70 -12.66
CA GLU A 122 -19.90 9.57 -11.37
C GLU A 122 -19.53 10.92 -10.74
N THR A 123 -19.40 11.98 -11.55
CA THR A 123 -19.08 13.33 -11.06
C THR A 123 -20.20 13.98 -10.27
N ASP A 124 -21.42 13.43 -10.33
CA ASP A 124 -22.57 13.88 -9.54
C ASP A 124 -22.50 13.48 -8.05
N VAL A 125 -21.53 12.63 -7.67
CA VAL A 125 -21.34 12.21 -6.28
C VAL A 125 -20.93 13.39 -5.40
N GLU A 126 -21.68 13.61 -4.31
CA GLU A 126 -21.45 14.71 -3.39
C GLU A 126 -20.05 14.68 -2.73
N PRO A 127 -19.43 15.84 -2.44
CA PRO A 127 -18.08 15.91 -1.88
C PRO A 127 -17.87 15.11 -0.58
N CYS A 128 -18.92 14.99 0.24
CA CYS A 128 -18.87 14.22 1.49
C CYS A 128 -18.71 12.71 1.27
N CYS A 129 -19.08 12.19 0.10
CA CYS A 129 -18.99 10.77 -0.28
C CYS A 129 -17.84 10.50 -1.24
N TRP A 130 -17.30 11.54 -1.89
CA TRP A 130 -16.27 11.43 -2.93
C TRP A 130 -15.02 10.68 -2.44
N MET A 131 -14.56 10.97 -1.22
CA MET A 131 -13.39 10.29 -0.64
C MET A 131 -13.61 8.79 -0.50
N ASN A 132 -14.75 8.36 0.04
CA ASN A 132 -15.06 6.94 0.23
C ASN A 132 -15.28 6.21 -1.10
N TYR A 133 -15.96 6.86 -2.05
CA TYR A 133 -16.18 6.34 -3.40
C TYR A 133 -14.84 6.08 -4.12
N ARG A 134 -13.95 7.07 -4.09
CA ARG A 134 -12.68 7.02 -4.84
C ARG A 134 -11.57 6.26 -4.12
N GLN A 135 -11.66 6.06 -2.80
CA GLN A 135 -10.63 5.41 -1.98
C GLN A 135 -10.14 4.07 -2.57
N HIS A 136 -11.08 3.22 -2.99
CA HIS A 136 -10.75 1.93 -3.59
C HIS A 136 -10.07 2.08 -4.95
N ARG A 137 -10.55 3.00 -5.79
CA ARG A 137 -10.00 3.26 -7.12
C ARG A 137 -8.62 3.88 -7.06
N GLU A 138 -8.42 4.93 -6.25
CA GLU A 138 -7.10 5.55 -6.02
C GLU A 138 -6.10 4.54 -5.46
N ALA A 139 -6.56 3.68 -4.55
CA ALA A 139 -5.67 2.68 -3.98
C ALA A 139 -5.36 1.55 -4.96
N GLU A 140 -6.29 1.20 -5.84
CA GLU A 140 -6.05 0.32 -6.96
C GLU A 140 -5.10 0.95 -8.00
N GLU A 141 -5.37 2.17 -8.47
CA GLU A 141 -4.51 2.94 -9.38
C GLU A 141 -3.09 3.08 -8.83
N ALA A 142 -2.93 3.37 -7.55
CA ALA A 142 -1.64 3.40 -6.89
C ALA A 142 -0.96 2.02 -6.96
N LEU A 143 -1.67 0.93 -6.63
CA LEU A 143 -1.15 -0.44 -6.78
C LEU A 143 -0.79 -0.80 -8.22
N VAL A 144 -1.56 -0.33 -9.19
CA VAL A 144 -1.27 -0.48 -10.62
C VAL A 144 -0.01 0.29 -11.00
N SER A 145 0.16 1.51 -10.49
CA SER A 145 1.37 2.32 -10.68
C SER A 145 2.60 1.70 -10.00
N PHE A 146 2.39 0.90 -8.95
CA PHE A 146 3.42 0.14 -8.26
C PHE A 146 3.78 -1.16 -9.00
N GLY A 147 2.81 -1.71 -9.73
CA GLY A 147 3.06 -2.72 -10.74
C GLY A 147 3.95 -2.12 -11.83
N ASN A 148 5.07 -2.78 -12.11
CA ASN A 148 5.69 -2.64 -13.42
C ASN A 148 4.56 -2.80 -14.48
N PRO A 149 4.50 -2.06 -15.60
CA PRO A 149 3.40 -2.13 -16.60
C PRO A 149 3.08 -3.56 -17.05
N ASP A 150 4.09 -4.39 -16.88
CA ASP A 150 4.18 -5.83 -16.91
C ASP A 150 3.29 -6.65 -15.94
N ILE A 151 2.47 -6.05 -15.06
CA ILE A 151 1.62 -6.80 -14.10
C ILE A 151 0.14 -6.35 -14.18
N ASN A 152 -0.23 -5.51 -15.14
CA ASN A 152 -1.62 -5.03 -15.22
C ASN A 152 -2.30 -5.36 -16.55
N GLY A 153 -3.12 -6.41 -16.50
CA GLY A 153 -4.06 -6.77 -17.54
C GLY A 153 -4.81 -8.05 -17.20
N ASN A 154 -5.76 -7.98 -16.25
CA ASN A 154 -6.98 -8.79 -16.11
C ASN A 154 -7.01 -10.30 -16.47
N ASP A 155 -5.89 -11.01 -16.56
CA ASP A 155 -5.86 -12.41 -17.02
C ASP A 155 -4.72 -13.21 -16.36
N GLU A 156 -4.65 -13.19 -15.02
CA GLU A 156 -3.69 -13.98 -14.23
C GLU A 156 -3.92 -15.52 -14.29
N GLY A 157 -4.88 -15.99 -15.08
CA GLY A 157 -5.05 -17.41 -15.41
C GLY A 157 -3.91 -17.96 -16.27
N ASN A 158 -3.05 -17.10 -16.83
CA ASN A 158 -2.05 -17.48 -17.82
C ASN A 158 -0.64 -16.94 -17.52
N LYS A 159 -0.13 -17.04 -16.29
CA LYS A 159 1.27 -16.61 -15.97
C LYS A 159 2.32 -17.35 -16.81
N ASP A 160 2.07 -18.62 -17.14
CA ASP A 160 2.94 -19.40 -18.02
C ASP A 160 2.91 -18.86 -19.46
N GLY A 161 1.76 -18.35 -19.92
CA GLY A 161 1.59 -17.74 -21.23
C GLY A 161 2.06 -16.28 -21.32
N GLU A 162 2.03 -15.49 -20.26
CA GLU A 162 2.50 -14.09 -20.27
C GLU A 162 4.04 -14.01 -20.28
N VAL A 163 4.70 -14.84 -19.47
CA VAL A 163 6.16 -15.03 -19.55
C VAL A 163 6.51 -15.55 -20.94
N SER A 164 5.79 -16.55 -21.45
CA SER A 164 5.97 -17.05 -22.82
C SER A 164 5.76 -15.96 -23.88
N ARG A 165 4.76 -15.08 -23.76
CA ARG A 165 4.50 -13.94 -24.66
C ARG A 165 5.62 -12.89 -24.64
N ARG A 166 6.18 -12.55 -23.47
CA ARG A 166 7.36 -11.64 -23.38
C ARG A 166 8.60 -12.23 -24.02
N PHE A 167 8.75 -13.55 -23.92
CA PHE A 167 9.71 -14.30 -24.68
C PHE A 167 9.15 -14.66 -26.07
N GLY A 168 8.24 -13.88 -26.66
CA GLY A 168 7.75 -13.96 -28.03
C GLY A 168 7.09 -15.28 -28.46
N MET A 169 6.42 -15.98 -27.55
CA MET A 169 5.58 -17.14 -27.88
C MET A 169 4.14 -16.65 -28.10
N GLN A 170 3.82 -16.34 -29.35
CA GLN A 170 2.46 -16.11 -29.81
C GLN A 170 1.80 -17.49 -30.01
N GLU A 171 0.73 -17.81 -29.27
CA GLU A 171 -0.26 -18.77 -29.76
C GLU A 171 -1.21 -17.98 -30.66
N ASP A 172 -0.80 -17.77 -31.92
CA ASP A 172 -1.75 -17.36 -32.95
C ASP A 172 -2.61 -18.57 -33.29
N SER A 173 -3.81 -18.58 -32.72
CA SER A 173 -4.91 -19.43 -33.17
C SER A 173 -5.30 -18.99 -34.59
N GLY A 174 -4.54 -19.41 -35.61
CA GLY A 174 -4.87 -19.07 -36.99
C GLY A 174 -3.83 -19.30 -38.09
N SER A 175 -2.66 -19.89 -37.83
CA SER A 175 -1.74 -20.22 -38.93
C SER A 175 -0.93 -21.49 -38.68
N GLU A 176 -0.97 -22.39 -39.66
CA GLU A 176 -0.21 -23.64 -39.67
C GLU A 176 1.29 -23.37 -39.59
N ARG A 177 1.95 -24.05 -38.62
CA ARG A 177 3.41 -24.12 -38.37
C ARG A 177 4.07 -22.90 -37.71
N ALA A 178 3.85 -22.75 -36.40
CA ALA A 178 4.80 -22.05 -35.53
C ALA A 178 6.05 -22.94 -35.27
N PRO A 179 7.29 -22.41 -35.35
CA PRO A 179 8.48 -23.19 -35.05
C PRO A 179 8.54 -23.51 -33.55
N THR A 180 8.79 -24.77 -33.20
CA THR A 180 8.96 -25.21 -31.82
C THR A 180 10.03 -24.37 -31.11
N PRO A 181 9.80 -23.89 -29.87
CA PRO A 181 10.79 -23.07 -29.18
C PRO A 181 12.09 -23.86 -29.01
N THR A 182 13.21 -23.25 -29.43
CA THR A 182 14.55 -23.81 -29.26
C THR A 182 14.82 -24.12 -27.79
N CYS A 183 15.57 -25.19 -27.53
CA CYS A 183 15.90 -25.63 -26.16
C CYS A 183 16.42 -24.46 -25.31
N CYS A 184 17.28 -23.61 -25.87
CA CYS A 184 17.82 -22.42 -25.21
C CYS A 184 16.75 -21.46 -24.67
N ARG A 185 15.65 -21.23 -25.41
CA ARG A 185 14.56 -20.31 -25.00
C ARG A 185 13.72 -20.89 -23.86
N ARG A 186 13.57 -22.22 -23.81
CA ARG A 186 12.94 -22.91 -22.66
C ARG A 186 13.81 -22.83 -21.40
N TRP A 187 15.12 -23.02 -21.54
CA TRP A 187 16.06 -22.89 -20.42
C TRP A 187 16.17 -21.43 -19.95
N GLN A 188 16.14 -20.48 -20.88
CA GLN A 188 16.11 -19.04 -20.60
C GLN A 188 14.91 -18.66 -19.72
N ASN A 189 13.69 -19.09 -20.06
CA ASN A 189 12.49 -18.80 -19.27
C ASN A 189 12.56 -19.42 -17.87
N ARG A 190 13.07 -20.66 -17.78
CA ARG A 190 13.24 -21.36 -16.49
C ARG A 190 14.28 -20.69 -15.60
N LEU A 191 15.43 -20.30 -16.15
CA LEU A 191 16.49 -19.61 -15.41
C LEU A 191 16.06 -18.20 -15.01
N TRP A 192 15.37 -17.47 -15.89
CA TRP A 192 14.79 -16.18 -15.56
C TRP A 192 13.81 -16.29 -14.39
N ALA A 193 12.88 -17.26 -14.44
CA ALA A 193 11.93 -17.49 -13.35
C ALA A 193 12.61 -17.93 -12.03
N LEU A 194 13.77 -18.61 -12.11
CA LEU A 194 14.55 -19.03 -10.94
C LEU A 194 15.19 -17.86 -10.18
N PHE A 195 15.68 -16.85 -10.90
CA PHE A 195 16.43 -15.71 -10.33
C PHE A 195 15.59 -14.45 -10.10
N GLU A 196 14.45 -14.32 -10.77
CA GLU A 196 13.58 -13.14 -10.67
C GLU A 196 12.48 -13.32 -9.60
N ASP A 197 11.83 -14.48 -9.55
CA ASP A 197 10.73 -14.75 -8.61
C ASP A 197 11.12 -15.81 -7.56
N PRO A 198 11.36 -15.42 -6.29
CA PRO A 198 11.75 -16.35 -5.23
C PRO A 198 10.66 -17.41 -4.92
N TYR A 199 9.41 -17.18 -5.30
CA TYR A 199 8.30 -18.11 -5.05
C TYR A 199 8.02 -19.07 -6.21
N SER A 200 8.71 -18.91 -7.34
CA SER A 200 8.49 -19.71 -8.56
C SER A 200 8.73 -21.20 -8.36
N SER A 201 9.81 -21.58 -7.66
CA SER A 201 10.16 -22.98 -7.43
C SER A 201 10.89 -23.19 -6.10
N ARG A 202 11.02 -24.45 -5.66
CA ARG A 202 11.87 -24.79 -4.49
C ARG A 202 13.33 -24.37 -4.71
N GLY A 203 13.83 -24.48 -5.94
CA GLY A 203 15.17 -24.00 -6.30
C GLY A 203 15.28 -22.47 -6.23
N ALA A 204 14.24 -21.74 -6.65
CA ALA A 204 14.22 -20.28 -6.57
C ALA A 204 14.30 -19.78 -5.13
N ARG A 205 13.65 -20.49 -4.19
CA ARG A 205 13.77 -20.21 -2.76
C ARG A 205 15.20 -20.39 -2.27
N PHE A 206 15.88 -21.48 -2.66
CA PHE A 206 17.28 -21.70 -2.27
C PHE A 206 18.20 -20.59 -2.82
N VAL A 207 18.06 -20.24 -4.10
CA VAL A 207 18.82 -19.14 -4.71
C VAL A 207 18.57 -17.84 -3.94
N ALA A 208 17.32 -17.51 -3.63
CA ALA A 208 16.97 -16.31 -2.87
C ALA A 208 17.56 -16.30 -1.45
N PHE A 209 17.58 -17.44 -0.76
CA PHE A 209 18.25 -17.56 0.55
C PHE A 209 19.76 -17.40 0.43
N ALA A 210 20.39 -17.96 -0.61
CA ALA A 210 21.82 -17.79 -0.88
C ALA A 210 22.15 -16.31 -1.17
N SER A 211 21.35 -15.63 -2.01
CA SER A 211 21.47 -14.19 -2.27
C SER A 211 21.41 -13.38 -0.98
N LEU A 212 20.43 -13.66 -0.11
CA LEU A 212 20.26 -13.00 1.17
C LEU A 212 21.48 -13.21 2.08
N PHE A 213 22.00 -14.44 2.15
CA PHE A 213 23.20 -14.76 2.92
C PHE A 213 24.42 -13.94 2.47
N PHE A 214 24.70 -13.91 1.15
CA PHE A 214 25.82 -13.12 0.62
C PHE A 214 25.65 -11.61 0.84
N ILE A 215 24.40 -11.10 0.81
CA ILE A 215 24.13 -9.71 1.19
C ILE A 215 24.52 -9.45 2.64
N LEU A 216 24.11 -10.30 3.59
CA LEU A 216 24.43 -10.14 5.00
C LEU A 216 25.94 -10.24 5.27
N VAL A 217 26.64 -11.21 4.66
CA VAL A 217 28.10 -11.33 4.76
C VAL A 217 28.80 -10.09 4.21
N SER A 218 28.31 -9.55 3.09
CA SER A 218 28.90 -8.36 2.47
C SER A 218 28.71 -7.09 3.31
N ILE A 219 27.55 -6.91 3.94
CA ILE A 219 27.29 -5.79 4.87
C ILE A 219 28.17 -5.94 6.12
N THR A 220 28.28 -7.16 6.66
CA THR A 220 29.13 -7.43 7.82
C THR A 220 30.60 -7.12 7.49
N THR A 221 31.09 -7.53 6.33
CA THR A 221 32.46 -7.25 5.88
C THR A 221 32.68 -5.74 5.74
N PHE A 222 31.72 -5.00 5.16
CA PHE A 222 31.78 -3.54 5.08
C PHE A 222 31.88 -2.86 6.46
N CYS A 223 31.15 -3.35 7.47
CA CYS A 223 31.30 -2.87 8.84
C CYS A 223 32.69 -3.21 9.42
N LEU A 224 33.17 -4.43 9.22
CA LEU A 224 34.48 -4.88 9.74
C LEU A 224 35.66 -4.15 9.09
N GLU A 225 35.55 -3.70 7.83
CA GLU A 225 36.58 -2.87 7.16
C GLU A 225 36.87 -1.57 7.92
N THR A 226 35.87 -1.02 8.62
CA THR A 226 36.03 0.21 9.40
C THR A 226 36.57 -0.02 10.81
N HIS A 227 36.56 -1.27 11.28
CA HIS A 227 36.95 -1.60 12.64
C HIS A 227 38.49 -1.60 12.81
N GLU A 228 38.97 -1.00 13.91
CA GLU A 228 40.40 -0.82 14.18
C GLU A 228 41.21 -2.13 14.16
N ALA A 229 40.63 -3.23 14.65
CA ALA A 229 41.27 -4.55 14.64
C ALA A 229 41.68 -5.05 13.24
N PHE A 230 41.01 -4.59 12.17
CA PHE A 230 41.29 -4.99 10.79
C PHE A 230 42.09 -3.95 10.00
N ASN A 231 42.40 -2.79 10.61
CA ASN A 231 43.20 -1.72 10.03
C ASN A 231 44.62 -1.75 10.60
N LYS A 232 45.53 -2.38 9.86
CA LYS A 232 46.95 -2.49 10.26
C LYS A 232 47.72 -1.27 9.79
N LYS A 233 48.57 -0.72 10.66
CA LYS A 233 49.49 0.37 10.34
C LYS A 233 50.67 -0.20 9.55
N VAL A 234 50.86 0.25 8.31
CA VAL A 234 52.00 -0.13 7.47
C VAL A 234 52.88 1.09 7.25
N ASN A 235 54.20 0.92 7.35
CA ASN A 235 55.17 1.98 7.07
C ASN A 235 55.35 2.10 5.55
N SER A 236 54.88 3.19 4.96
CA SER A 236 55.12 3.53 3.55
C SER A 236 56.21 4.61 3.48
N THR A 237 57.32 4.32 2.82
CA THR A 237 58.36 5.31 2.48
C THR A 237 57.94 6.03 1.20
N VAL A 238 57.57 7.30 1.29
CA VAL A 238 57.36 8.13 0.10
C VAL A 238 58.63 8.92 -0.15
N GLU A 239 59.28 8.68 -1.29
CA GLU A 239 60.36 9.54 -1.77
C GLU A 239 59.74 10.88 -2.22
N SER A 240 59.93 11.91 -1.40
CA SER A 240 59.61 13.29 -1.78
C SER A 240 60.85 13.93 -2.39
N LYS A 241 60.66 14.95 -3.25
CA LYS A 241 61.75 15.71 -3.90
C LYS A 241 62.72 16.37 -2.91
N SER A 242 62.38 16.40 -1.62
CA SER A 242 63.15 16.99 -0.51
C SER A 242 63.55 15.99 0.59
N GLY A 243 63.43 14.67 0.35
CA GLY A 243 63.89 13.62 1.27
C GLY A 243 62.90 12.46 1.46
N THR A 244 63.36 11.36 2.06
CA THR A 244 62.55 10.17 2.40
C THR A 244 61.68 10.48 3.62
N GLN A 245 60.36 10.53 3.44
CA GLN A 245 59.41 10.74 4.54
C GLN A 245 58.64 9.43 4.79
N ASN A 246 58.80 8.88 6.00
CA ASN A 246 58.01 7.72 6.44
C ASN A 246 56.59 8.21 6.75
N THR A 247 55.63 7.81 5.92
CA THR A 247 54.21 8.04 6.15
C THR A 247 53.56 6.73 6.58
N PHE A 248 52.69 6.80 7.60
CA PHE A 248 51.92 5.64 8.06
C PHE A 248 50.64 5.57 7.24
N GLU A 249 50.50 4.52 6.44
CA GLU A 249 49.26 4.24 5.72
C GLU A 249 48.49 3.15 6.47
N MET A 250 47.21 3.41 6.76
CA MET A 250 46.32 2.37 7.26
C MET A 250 45.91 1.48 6.08
N LYS A 251 46.27 0.19 6.15
CA LYS A 251 45.90 -0.80 5.14
C LYS A 251 44.99 -1.85 5.77
N THR A 252 43.85 -2.07 5.13
CA THR A 252 42.86 -3.07 5.54
C THR A 252 43.39 -4.49 5.31
N ASP A 253 43.06 -5.43 6.20
CA ASP A 253 43.53 -6.81 6.12
C ASP A 253 43.11 -7.48 4.79
N PRO A 254 44.04 -8.12 4.05
CA PRO A 254 43.74 -8.79 2.78
C PRO A 254 42.67 -9.88 2.87
N LYS A 255 42.43 -10.46 4.05
CA LYS A 255 41.38 -11.46 4.26
C LYS A 255 39.98 -10.90 4.01
N LEU A 256 39.71 -9.65 4.39
CA LEU A 256 38.42 -9.00 4.19
C LEU A 256 38.17 -8.74 2.70
N MET A 257 39.23 -8.33 1.97
CA MET A 257 39.17 -8.15 0.52
C MET A 257 38.84 -9.45 -0.22
N PHE A 258 39.36 -10.59 0.25
CA PHE A 258 39.01 -11.90 -0.31
C PHE A 258 37.53 -12.25 -0.10
N VAL A 259 37.01 -12.08 1.12
CA VAL A 259 35.59 -12.32 1.43
C VAL A 259 34.68 -11.39 0.62
N GLU A 260 35.06 -10.12 0.47
CA GLU A 260 34.33 -9.18 -0.39
C GLU A 260 34.34 -9.65 -1.85
N GLY A 261 35.49 -10.08 -2.37
CA GLY A 261 35.62 -10.59 -3.73
C GLY A 261 34.71 -11.79 -4.00
N VAL A 262 34.59 -12.73 -3.05
CA VAL A 262 33.66 -13.86 -3.16
C VAL A 262 32.20 -13.40 -3.21
N CYS A 263 31.81 -12.45 -2.36
CA CYS A 263 30.46 -11.88 -2.37
C CYS A 263 30.15 -11.14 -3.69
N VAL A 264 31.09 -10.34 -4.18
CA VAL A 264 30.93 -9.60 -5.44
C VAL A 264 30.88 -10.55 -6.64
N LEU A 265 31.66 -11.63 -6.62
CA LEU A 265 31.63 -12.66 -7.65
C LEU A 265 30.24 -13.32 -7.72
N TRP A 266 29.64 -13.63 -6.57
CA TRP A 266 28.26 -14.12 -6.51
C TRP A 266 27.25 -13.09 -7.08
N PHE A 267 27.35 -11.82 -6.68
CA PHE A 267 26.47 -10.77 -7.22
C PHE A 267 26.65 -10.53 -8.72
N THR A 268 27.88 -10.65 -9.20
CA THR A 268 28.20 -10.56 -10.63
C THR A 268 27.58 -11.72 -11.37
N PHE A 269 27.74 -12.95 -10.88
CA PHE A 269 27.12 -14.14 -11.44
C PHE A 269 25.59 -13.98 -11.55
N GLU A 270 24.96 -13.55 -10.46
CA GLU A 270 23.54 -13.24 -10.43
C GLU A 270 23.11 -12.20 -11.47
N PHE A 271 23.85 -11.09 -11.56
CA PHE A 271 23.56 -10.01 -12.50
C PHE A 271 23.74 -10.48 -13.96
N LEU A 272 24.80 -11.25 -14.23
CA LEU A 272 25.10 -11.81 -15.54
C LEU A 272 24.04 -12.82 -16.00
N VAL A 273 23.59 -13.71 -15.11
CA VAL A 273 22.51 -14.65 -15.44
C VAL A 273 21.22 -13.89 -15.77
N ARG A 274 20.89 -12.84 -15.00
CA ARG A 274 19.69 -12.01 -15.25
C ARG A 274 19.77 -11.26 -16.58
N ILE A 275 20.87 -10.58 -16.90
CA ILE A 275 21.01 -9.85 -18.16
C ILE A 275 21.13 -10.77 -19.38
N ALA A 276 21.66 -11.99 -19.20
CA ALA A 276 21.70 -13.01 -20.25
C ALA A 276 20.31 -13.59 -20.53
N CYS A 277 19.54 -13.86 -19.46
CA CYS A 277 18.24 -14.51 -19.58
C CYS A 277 17.06 -13.53 -19.79
N CYS A 278 17.26 -12.22 -19.70
CA CYS A 278 16.17 -11.26 -19.83
C CYS A 278 15.59 -11.21 -21.26
N PRO A 279 14.27 -10.97 -21.41
CA PRO A 279 13.63 -10.86 -22.72
C PRO A 279 14.02 -9.56 -23.44
N ASN A 280 14.08 -8.44 -22.70
CA ASN A 280 14.37 -7.10 -23.22
C ASN A 280 15.49 -6.42 -22.43
N LYS A 281 16.67 -6.26 -23.03
CA LYS A 281 17.86 -5.71 -22.35
C LYS A 281 17.72 -4.23 -21.96
N LEU A 282 17.12 -3.41 -22.82
CA LEU A 282 16.93 -1.97 -22.53
C LEU A 282 15.93 -1.74 -21.40
N ALA A 283 14.82 -2.48 -21.40
CA ALA A 283 13.86 -2.44 -20.30
C ALA A 283 14.47 -2.94 -18.99
N PHE A 284 15.34 -3.96 -19.07
CA PHE A 284 16.09 -4.46 -17.93
C PHE A 284 17.00 -3.38 -17.31
N ILE A 285 17.78 -2.65 -18.12
CA ILE A 285 18.69 -1.61 -17.64
C ILE A 285 17.93 -0.41 -17.05
N LYS A 286 16.75 -0.07 -17.58
CA LYS A 286 15.93 1.04 -17.08
C LYS A 286 15.25 0.75 -15.73
N ASN A 287 15.15 -0.52 -15.32
CA ASN A 287 14.50 -0.90 -14.06
C ASN A 287 15.38 -0.55 -12.85
N TYR A 288 14.81 0.20 -11.89
CA TYR A 288 15.51 0.68 -10.70
C TYR A 288 16.16 -0.44 -9.86
N LEU A 289 15.51 -1.61 -9.74
CA LEU A 289 16.05 -2.75 -9.00
C LEU A 289 17.32 -3.31 -9.65
N ASN A 290 17.38 -3.30 -10.99
CA ASN A 290 18.54 -3.79 -11.72
C ASN A 290 19.69 -2.76 -11.72
N VAL A 291 19.36 -1.47 -11.67
CA VAL A 291 20.36 -0.40 -11.46
C VAL A 291 21.04 -0.57 -10.10
N ILE A 292 20.28 -0.87 -9.03
CA ILE A 292 20.82 -1.17 -7.70
C ILE A 292 21.77 -2.38 -7.76
N ASP A 293 21.38 -3.45 -8.47
CA ASP A 293 22.21 -4.64 -8.64
C ASP A 293 23.56 -4.33 -9.35
N PHE A 294 23.54 -3.44 -10.34
CA PHE A 294 24.75 -2.97 -11.04
C PHE A 294 25.63 -2.07 -10.17
N VAL A 295 25.04 -1.08 -9.50
CA VAL A 295 25.76 -0.16 -8.61
C VAL A 295 26.40 -0.89 -7.43
N ALA A 296 25.81 -1.99 -6.97
CA ALA A 296 26.34 -2.81 -5.88
C ALA A 296 27.66 -3.52 -6.21
N ILE A 297 27.92 -3.86 -7.48
CA ILE A 297 29.18 -4.53 -7.91
C ILE A 297 30.24 -3.53 -8.38
N LEU A 298 29.83 -2.34 -8.82
CA LEU A 298 30.69 -1.34 -9.45
C LEU A 298 31.91 -0.93 -8.61
N PRO A 299 31.80 -0.65 -7.29
CA PRO A 299 32.93 -0.20 -6.47
C PRO A 299 34.14 -1.14 -6.49
N PHE A 300 33.91 -2.46 -6.48
CA PHE A 300 34.99 -3.46 -6.43
C PHE A 300 35.75 -3.53 -7.75
N TYR A 301 35.04 -3.55 -8.88
CA TYR A 301 35.66 -3.56 -10.20
C TYR A 301 36.39 -2.26 -10.53
N LEU A 302 35.86 -1.11 -10.09
CA LEU A 302 36.56 0.16 -10.23
C LEU A 302 37.87 0.17 -9.44
N GLU A 303 37.87 -0.31 -8.19
CA GLU A 303 39.09 -0.37 -7.37
C GLU A 303 40.17 -1.28 -7.99
N ILE A 304 39.80 -2.47 -8.48
CA ILE A 304 40.75 -3.37 -9.15
C ILE A 304 41.25 -2.79 -10.47
N GLY A 305 40.36 -2.23 -11.30
CA GLY A 305 40.75 -1.67 -12.60
C GLY A 305 41.71 -0.48 -12.48
N LEU A 306 41.54 0.35 -11.45
CA LEU A 306 42.38 1.52 -11.21
C LEU A 306 43.72 1.18 -10.53
N GLN A 307 43.79 0.10 -9.72
CA GLN A 307 45.06 -0.41 -9.18
C GLN A 307 46.04 -0.87 -10.28
N GLY A 308 45.53 -1.27 -11.46
CA GLY A 308 46.36 -1.66 -12.61
C GLY A 308 46.96 -0.48 -13.40
N LEU A 309 46.50 0.76 -13.16
CA LEU A 309 46.97 1.95 -13.86
C LEU A 309 48.02 2.69 -13.00
N THR A 310 49.29 2.52 -13.31
CA THR A 310 50.43 2.98 -12.48
C THR A 310 50.85 4.44 -12.68
N THR A 311 49.97 5.32 -13.18
CA THR A 311 50.30 6.72 -13.44
C THR A 311 50.14 7.62 -12.21
N HIS A 312 50.90 8.71 -12.12
CA HIS A 312 50.80 9.69 -11.02
C HIS A 312 49.38 10.24 -10.84
N ALA A 313 48.60 10.38 -11.92
CA ALA A 313 47.18 10.74 -11.87
C ALA A 313 46.30 9.69 -11.18
N ALA A 314 46.67 8.41 -11.23
CA ALA A 314 45.94 7.34 -10.56
C ALA A 314 45.99 7.47 -9.03
N ARG A 315 47.06 8.05 -8.44
CA ARG A 315 47.13 8.28 -6.98
C ARG A 315 46.13 9.31 -6.48
N ASP A 316 45.89 10.38 -7.24
CA ASP A 316 44.85 11.38 -6.90
C ASP A 316 43.43 10.80 -7.10
N VAL A 317 43.24 10.00 -8.15
CA VAL A 317 41.97 9.30 -8.40
C VAL A 317 41.69 8.23 -7.33
N LEU A 318 42.71 7.53 -6.83
CA LEU A 318 42.59 6.58 -5.72
C LEU A 318 42.09 7.26 -4.43
N GLY A 319 42.42 8.54 -4.22
CA GLY A 319 41.85 9.37 -3.15
C GLY A 319 40.33 9.56 -3.29
N PHE A 320 39.86 9.85 -4.51
CA PHE A 320 38.43 9.96 -4.84
C PHE A 320 37.70 8.60 -4.74
N LEU A 321 38.37 7.48 -5.04
CA LEU A 321 37.80 6.13 -4.87
C LEU A 321 37.49 5.77 -3.41
N ARG A 322 38.02 6.50 -2.43
CA ARG A 322 37.57 6.38 -1.03
C ARG A 322 36.09 6.71 -0.87
N VAL A 323 35.57 7.67 -1.65
CA VAL A 323 34.13 7.99 -1.68
C VAL A 323 33.34 6.87 -2.35
N VAL A 324 33.91 6.21 -3.36
CA VAL A 324 33.30 5.04 -4.02
C VAL A 324 33.16 3.85 -3.07
N ARG A 325 33.96 3.76 -2.00
CA ARG A 325 33.74 2.78 -0.92
C ARG A 325 32.44 3.02 -0.17
N PHE A 326 31.94 4.26 -0.04
CA PHE A 326 30.61 4.49 0.56
C PHE A 326 29.48 3.98 -0.33
N VAL A 327 29.65 4.01 -1.66
CA VAL A 327 28.66 3.46 -2.62
C VAL A 327 28.40 1.96 -2.36
N ARG A 328 29.37 1.24 -1.77
CA ARG A 328 29.19 -0.15 -1.33
C ARG A 328 28.03 -0.34 -0.38
N ILE A 329 27.65 0.66 0.43
CA ILE A 329 26.52 0.56 1.35
C ILE A 329 25.21 0.37 0.59
N LEU A 330 25.11 0.86 -0.65
CA LEU A 330 23.93 0.74 -1.50
C LEU A 330 23.58 -0.73 -1.80
N ARG A 331 24.52 -1.68 -1.65
CA ARG A 331 24.24 -3.11 -1.75
C ARG A 331 23.17 -3.58 -0.75
N ILE A 332 22.97 -2.85 0.36
CA ILE A 332 21.85 -3.11 1.31
C ILE A 332 20.49 -3.02 0.61
N PHE A 333 20.35 -2.17 -0.42
CA PHE A 333 19.11 -2.05 -1.17
C PHE A 333 18.83 -3.28 -2.05
N LYS A 334 19.78 -4.20 -2.29
CA LYS A 334 19.46 -5.51 -2.92
C LYS A 334 18.46 -6.32 -2.07
N LEU A 335 18.39 -6.08 -0.75
CA LEU A 335 17.38 -6.68 0.13
C LEU A 335 15.94 -6.39 -0.32
N THR A 336 15.71 -5.26 -1.02
CA THR A 336 14.39 -4.90 -1.55
C THR A 336 13.84 -5.96 -2.51
N ARG A 337 14.69 -6.71 -3.24
CA ARG A 337 14.25 -7.79 -4.13
C ARG A 337 13.65 -8.98 -3.36
N HIS A 338 14.20 -9.27 -2.18
CA HIS A 338 13.83 -10.42 -1.36
C HIS A 338 12.69 -10.11 -0.38
N PHE A 339 12.64 -8.89 0.14
CA PHE A 339 11.61 -8.44 1.06
C PHE A 339 10.53 -7.66 0.33
N VAL A 340 9.40 -8.33 0.10
CA VAL A 340 8.19 -7.71 -0.50
C VAL A 340 7.77 -6.45 0.26
N GLY A 341 7.88 -6.47 1.59
CA GLY A 341 7.58 -5.32 2.45
C GLY A 341 8.43 -4.09 2.11
N LEU A 342 9.71 -4.23 1.77
CA LEU A 342 10.57 -3.11 1.37
C LEU A 342 10.19 -2.54 0.00
N ARG A 343 9.73 -3.38 -0.94
CA ARG A 343 9.20 -2.90 -2.23
C ARG A 343 7.92 -2.10 -2.01
N VAL A 344 6.99 -2.65 -1.25
CA VAL A 344 5.75 -1.97 -0.89
C VAL A 344 6.07 -0.66 -0.16
N LEU A 345 7.01 -0.66 0.79
CA LEU A 345 7.46 0.54 1.48
C LEU A 345 7.97 1.60 0.48
N GLY A 346 8.89 1.26 -0.43
CA GLY A 346 9.41 2.21 -1.42
C GLY A 346 8.31 2.80 -2.32
N HIS A 347 7.34 1.97 -2.71
CA HIS A 347 6.18 2.40 -3.48
C HIS A 347 5.24 3.32 -2.69
N THR A 348 4.95 2.99 -1.43
CA THR A 348 4.14 3.83 -0.54
C THR A 348 4.81 5.17 -0.24
N LEU A 349 6.14 5.19 -0.02
CA LEU A 349 6.90 6.43 0.19
C LEU A 349 6.82 7.35 -1.04
N ARG A 350 6.82 6.76 -2.25
CA ARG A 350 6.65 7.52 -3.49
C ARG A 350 5.25 8.12 -3.62
N ALA A 351 4.22 7.36 -3.25
CA ALA A 351 2.84 7.86 -3.27
C ALA A 351 2.61 8.97 -2.23
N SER A 352 3.23 8.85 -1.05
CA SER A 352 3.15 9.85 0.02
C SER A 352 4.24 10.93 -0.07
N ALA A 353 4.92 11.06 -1.21
CA ALA A 353 6.06 11.96 -1.36
C ALA A 353 5.68 13.43 -1.17
N ASN A 354 4.46 13.82 -1.55
CA ASN A 354 3.96 15.18 -1.40
C ASN A 354 3.79 15.55 0.07
N GLU A 355 3.29 14.63 0.89
CA GLU A 355 3.11 14.78 2.33
C GLU A 355 4.46 14.83 3.05
N PHE A 356 5.41 13.98 2.65
CA PHE A 356 6.80 14.04 3.13
C PHE A 356 7.47 15.36 2.77
N LEU A 357 7.27 15.85 1.54
CA LEU A 357 7.80 17.14 1.11
C LEU A 357 7.25 18.29 1.97
N LEU A 358 5.95 18.25 2.29
CA LEU A 358 5.30 19.22 3.16
C LEU A 358 5.91 19.23 4.58
N LEU A 359 6.14 18.04 5.16
CA LEU A 359 6.81 17.91 6.46
C LEU A 359 8.24 18.49 6.43
N ILE A 360 9.01 18.21 5.38
CA ILE A 360 10.38 18.73 5.22
C ILE A 360 10.37 20.25 5.09
N ILE A 361 9.42 20.82 4.33
CA ILE A 361 9.28 22.27 4.17
C ILE A 361 8.98 22.94 5.52
N PHE A 362 8.02 22.41 6.31
CA PHE A 362 7.72 22.98 7.62
C PHE A 362 8.87 22.84 8.61
N LEU A 363 9.57 21.70 8.61
CA LEU A 363 10.75 21.52 9.43
C LEU A 363 11.87 22.50 9.04
N ALA A 364 12.14 22.67 7.75
CA ALA A 364 13.16 23.60 7.26
C ALA A 364 12.84 25.06 7.61
N LEU A 365 11.58 25.48 7.47
CA LEU A 365 11.12 26.81 7.88
C LEU A 365 11.26 27.01 9.39
N GLY A 366 10.83 26.03 10.19
CA GLY A 366 10.98 26.09 11.65
C GLY A 366 12.44 26.15 12.08
N VAL A 367 13.32 25.34 11.48
CA VAL A 367 14.77 25.35 11.74
C VAL A 367 15.36 26.72 11.43
N LEU A 368 14.99 27.35 10.32
CA LEU A 368 15.46 28.68 9.96
C LEU A 368 14.99 29.74 10.98
N ILE A 369 13.72 29.71 11.36
CA ILE A 369 13.14 30.67 12.31
C ILE A 369 13.77 30.51 13.70
N PHE A 370 13.81 29.30 14.25
CA PHE A 370 14.34 29.10 15.60
C PHE A 370 15.87 29.26 15.67
N ALA A 371 16.61 28.89 14.63
CA ALA A 371 18.06 29.14 14.59
C ALA A 371 18.40 30.63 14.50
N THR A 372 17.58 31.44 13.81
CA THR A 372 17.77 32.90 13.80
C THR A 372 17.35 33.53 15.13
N MET A 373 16.22 33.09 15.71
CA MET A 373 15.77 33.58 17.02
C MET A 373 16.77 33.27 18.14
N ILE A 374 17.27 32.03 18.22
CA ILE A 374 18.20 31.63 19.29
C ILE A 374 19.54 32.37 19.17
N TYR A 375 20.01 32.57 17.94
CA TYR A 375 21.23 33.32 17.66
C TYR A 375 21.17 34.74 18.20
N TYR A 376 20.08 35.47 17.92
CA TYR A 376 19.90 36.82 18.45
C TYR A 376 19.60 36.80 19.96
N ALA A 377 18.79 35.87 20.46
CA ALA A 377 18.40 35.80 21.87
C ALA A 377 19.59 35.51 22.80
N GLU A 378 20.55 34.71 22.36
CA GLU A 378 21.78 34.45 23.12
C GLU A 378 22.74 35.63 23.05
N ARG A 379 22.78 36.36 21.93
CA ARG A 379 23.67 37.52 21.78
C ARG A 379 23.21 38.75 22.56
N MET A 380 21.90 38.90 22.77
CA MET A 380 21.32 39.98 23.59
C MET A 380 21.75 39.92 25.07
N GLY A 381 22.17 38.76 25.56
CA GLY A 381 22.67 38.59 26.94
C GLY A 381 24.19 38.62 27.09
N ALA A 382 24.94 38.93 26.02
CA ALA A 382 26.40 38.97 26.06
C ALA A 382 26.89 40.20 26.86
N SER A 383 27.88 39.99 27.73
CA SER A 383 28.55 41.09 28.45
C SER A 383 29.27 42.02 27.48
N SER A 384 29.25 43.33 27.75
CA SER A 384 29.82 44.40 26.92
C SER A 384 31.32 44.28 26.63
N ASP A 385 32.04 43.42 27.35
CA ASP A 385 33.48 43.18 27.20
C ASP A 385 33.85 42.21 26.05
N ASP A 386 32.90 41.43 25.51
CA ASP A 386 33.18 40.50 24.41
C ASP A 386 32.70 41.07 23.07
N LEU A 387 33.59 41.81 22.40
CA LEU A 387 33.34 42.44 21.09
C LEU A 387 32.95 41.42 20.00
N THR A 388 33.37 40.17 20.15
CA THR A 388 33.06 39.07 19.22
C THR A 388 31.82 38.26 19.63
N SER A 389 31.36 38.37 20.88
CA SER A 389 30.24 37.59 21.46
C SER A 389 30.35 36.06 21.23
N ASN A 390 31.57 35.53 21.19
CA ASN A 390 31.84 34.14 20.81
C ASN A 390 32.21 33.24 21.99
N VAL A 391 32.56 33.83 23.14
CA VAL A 391 33.01 33.08 24.32
C VAL A 391 31.83 32.64 25.19
N HIS A 392 30.78 33.46 25.26
CA HIS A 392 29.65 33.18 26.16
C HIS A 392 28.66 32.16 25.59
N THR A 393 28.56 32.01 24.26
CA THR A 393 27.52 31.21 23.60
C THR A 393 28.09 30.21 22.60
N ASP A 394 27.40 29.07 22.48
CA ASP A 394 27.75 28.03 21.50
C ASP A 394 27.21 28.37 20.09
N PHE A 395 26.29 29.35 20.00
CA PHE A 395 25.61 29.79 18.79
C PHE A 395 26.43 30.83 17.99
N LYS A 396 27.58 30.42 17.46
CA LYS A 396 28.51 31.33 16.75
C LYS A 396 27.96 31.92 15.45
N ASN A 397 27.20 31.13 14.69
CA ASN A 397 26.58 31.53 13.42
C ASN A 397 25.22 30.83 13.25
N ILE A 398 24.31 31.41 12.46
CA ILE A 398 22.98 30.84 12.19
C ILE A 398 23.05 29.39 11.66
N PRO A 399 23.94 29.01 10.72
CA PRO A 399 24.04 27.62 10.26
C PRO A 399 24.46 26.62 11.34
N ILE A 400 25.24 27.05 12.35
CA ILE A 400 25.57 26.21 13.51
C ILE A 400 24.32 26.05 14.38
N GLY A 401 23.51 27.11 14.51
CA GLY A 401 22.20 27.06 15.14
C GLY A 401 21.21 26.11 14.45
N PHE A 402 21.36 25.82 13.15
CA PHE A 402 20.52 24.81 12.48
C PHE A 402 20.66 23.43 13.11
N TRP A 403 21.87 23.03 13.52
CA TRP A 403 22.09 21.75 14.21
C TRP A 403 21.27 21.68 15.50
N TRP A 404 21.39 22.69 16.36
CA TRP A 404 20.62 22.78 17.59
C TRP A 404 19.10 22.80 17.33
N ALA A 405 18.64 23.58 16.34
CA ALA A 405 17.22 23.69 16.02
C ALA A 405 16.66 22.36 15.51
N VAL A 406 17.39 21.63 14.64
CA VAL A 406 16.99 20.29 14.19
C VAL A 406 16.90 19.32 15.38
N VAL A 407 17.93 19.27 16.23
CA VAL A 407 17.99 18.37 17.40
C VAL A 407 16.89 18.69 18.42
N THR A 408 16.55 19.97 18.60
CA THR A 408 15.51 20.42 19.54
C THR A 408 14.11 20.19 18.98
N MET A 409 13.86 20.56 17.72
CA MET A 409 12.54 20.36 17.07
C MET A 409 12.19 18.88 16.91
N THR A 410 13.18 18.02 16.71
CA THR A 410 12.99 16.57 16.64
C THR A 410 12.97 15.89 18.01
N THR A 411 13.06 16.67 19.10
CA THR A 411 13.04 16.20 20.50
C THR A 411 14.18 15.24 20.88
N LEU A 412 15.29 15.25 20.12
CA LEU A 412 16.47 14.42 20.42
C LEU A 412 17.24 14.96 21.63
N GLY A 413 17.55 16.26 21.63
CA GLY A 413 18.17 16.95 22.76
C GLY A 413 19.50 16.36 23.25
N TYR A 414 20.51 16.23 22.37
CA TYR A 414 21.83 15.68 22.76
C TYR A 414 22.53 16.44 23.91
N GLY A 415 22.25 17.74 24.08
CA GLY A 415 22.81 18.58 25.14
C GLY A 415 24.22 19.10 24.85
N ASP A 416 24.72 18.93 23.63
CA ASP A 416 25.99 19.47 23.14
C ASP A 416 25.94 20.98 22.89
N MET A 417 24.75 21.51 22.58
CA MET A 417 24.46 22.94 22.48
C MET A 417 23.17 23.25 23.25
N TYR A 418 23.15 24.33 24.04
CA TYR A 418 21.96 24.76 24.77
C TYR A 418 21.99 26.28 25.06
N PRO A 419 20.83 26.94 25.12
CA PRO A 419 20.78 28.36 25.49
C PRO A 419 21.18 28.58 26.95
N LYS A 420 21.95 29.64 27.18
CA LYS A 420 22.40 30.06 28.51
C LYS A 420 21.63 31.28 29.01
N THR A 421 21.03 32.07 28.11
CA THR A 421 20.24 33.25 28.47
C THR A 421 18.78 32.89 28.73
N TRP A 422 18.10 33.68 29.57
CA TRP A 422 16.66 33.47 29.85
C TRP A 422 15.81 33.60 28.58
N SER A 423 16.16 34.53 27.70
CA SER A 423 15.50 34.73 26.40
C SER A 423 15.74 33.54 25.49
N GLY A 424 16.96 32.99 25.49
CA GLY A 424 17.29 31.77 24.75
C GLY A 424 16.52 30.55 25.28
N MET A 425 16.35 30.42 26.60
CA MET A 425 15.55 29.35 27.22
C MET A 425 14.08 29.42 26.81
N LEU A 426 13.50 30.64 26.74
CA LEU A 426 12.14 30.84 26.23
C LEU A 426 12.01 30.42 24.76
N VAL A 427 12.98 30.81 23.92
CA VAL A 427 13.03 30.39 22.51
C VAL A 427 13.17 28.87 22.39
N GLY A 428 14.01 28.26 23.23
CA GLY A 428 14.16 26.79 23.32
C GLY A 428 12.86 26.07 23.67
N ALA A 429 12.10 26.59 24.64
CA ALA A 429 10.81 26.05 25.02
C ALA A 429 9.78 26.13 23.86
N LEU A 430 9.71 27.28 23.19
CA LEU A 430 8.84 27.46 22.02
C LEU A 430 9.27 26.58 20.84
N CYS A 431 10.57 26.41 20.63
CA CYS A 431 11.14 25.55 19.60
C CYS A 431 10.77 24.08 19.81
N ALA A 432 10.93 23.56 21.03
CA ALA A 432 10.57 22.19 21.37
C ALA A 432 9.06 21.94 21.19
N LEU A 433 8.21 22.86 21.67
CA LEU A 433 6.76 22.76 21.50
C LEU A 433 6.35 22.78 20.01
N SER A 434 6.91 23.72 19.24
CA SER A 434 6.64 23.84 17.81
C SER A 434 7.11 22.62 17.02
N GLY A 435 8.26 22.05 17.36
CA GLY A 435 8.79 20.84 16.73
C GLY A 435 7.87 19.62 16.90
N VAL A 436 7.39 19.38 18.13
CA VAL A 436 6.42 18.31 18.41
C VAL A 436 5.15 18.49 17.58
N LEU A 437 4.57 19.69 17.54
CA LEU A 437 3.37 19.98 16.75
C LEU A 437 3.60 19.79 15.24
N THR A 438 4.76 20.23 14.74
CA THR A 438 5.13 20.14 13.32
C THR A 438 5.27 18.68 12.86
N ILE A 439 5.85 17.80 13.70
CA ILE A 439 5.99 16.38 13.38
C ILE A 439 4.66 15.63 13.60
N ALA A 440 3.91 15.98 14.63
CA ALA A 440 2.67 15.28 14.99
C ALA A 440 1.55 15.42 13.94
N MET A 441 1.52 16.49 13.14
CA MET A 441 0.43 16.71 12.18
C MET A 441 0.56 15.86 10.89
N PRO A 442 1.70 15.80 10.17
CA PRO A 442 1.80 15.04 8.91
C PRO A 442 2.00 13.54 9.11
N VAL A 443 2.62 13.12 10.23
CA VAL A 443 2.94 11.69 10.47
C VAL A 443 1.69 10.79 10.47
N PRO A 444 0.57 11.12 11.14
CA PRO A 444 -0.64 10.31 11.08
C PRO A 444 -1.21 10.14 9.66
N VAL A 445 -1.13 11.18 8.82
CA VAL A 445 -1.58 11.12 7.42
C VAL A 445 -0.74 10.11 6.64
N ILE A 446 0.59 10.18 6.79
CA ILE A 446 1.54 9.24 6.18
C ILE A 446 1.28 7.81 6.67
N VAL A 447 1.08 7.62 7.97
CA VAL A 447 0.81 6.30 8.57
C VAL A 447 -0.52 5.73 8.06
N ASN A 448 -1.56 6.56 7.92
CA ASN A 448 -2.85 6.13 7.39
C ASN A 448 -2.74 5.69 5.93
N ASN A 449 -2.05 6.48 5.09
CA ASN A 449 -1.77 6.13 3.70
C ASN A 449 -0.94 4.85 3.58
N PHE A 450 0.09 4.70 4.40
CA PHE A 450 0.88 3.48 4.46
C PHE A 450 0.04 2.26 4.83
N SER A 451 -0.78 2.36 5.89
CA SER A 451 -1.67 1.29 6.36
C SER A 451 -2.65 0.86 5.26
N MET A 452 -3.27 1.84 4.59
CA MET A 452 -4.16 1.63 3.46
C MET A 452 -3.49 0.84 2.34
N TYR A 453 -2.39 1.35 1.77
CA TYR A 453 -1.71 0.69 0.66
C TYR A 453 -1.13 -0.67 1.05
N TYR A 454 -0.61 -0.81 2.26
CA TYR A 454 -0.09 -2.07 2.77
C TYR A 454 -1.20 -3.13 2.88
N SER A 455 -2.34 -2.77 3.48
CA SER A 455 -3.48 -3.69 3.64
C SER A 455 -3.99 -4.21 2.30
N LEU A 456 -4.09 -3.34 1.29
CA LEU A 456 -4.55 -3.70 -0.04
C LEU A 456 -3.52 -4.54 -0.81
N ALA A 457 -2.23 -4.22 -0.69
CA ALA A 457 -1.16 -5.04 -1.26
C ALA A 457 -1.17 -6.46 -0.65
N MET A 458 -1.38 -6.56 0.67
CA MET A 458 -1.49 -7.85 1.35
C MET A 458 -2.78 -8.60 0.96
N ALA A 459 -3.91 -7.90 0.81
CA ALA A 459 -5.15 -8.50 0.36
C ALA A 459 -5.01 -9.10 -1.05
N LYS A 460 -4.43 -8.35 -2.01
CA LYS A 460 -4.16 -8.86 -3.36
C LYS A 460 -3.23 -10.08 -3.37
N GLN A 461 -2.27 -10.16 -2.45
CA GLN A 461 -1.36 -11.33 -2.34
C GLN A 461 -2.02 -12.56 -1.71
N LYS A 462 -2.94 -12.37 -0.76
CA LYS A 462 -3.64 -13.46 -0.07
C LYS A 462 -4.81 -14.01 -0.88
N LEU A 463 -5.38 -13.22 -1.80
CA LEU A 463 -6.47 -13.69 -2.65
C LEU A 463 -5.97 -14.86 -3.53
N PRO A 464 -6.62 -16.03 -3.46
CA PRO A 464 -6.28 -17.13 -4.36
C PRO A 464 -6.51 -16.66 -5.79
N LYS A 465 -5.53 -16.89 -6.66
CA LYS A 465 -5.67 -16.60 -8.10
C LYS A 465 -6.99 -17.20 -8.59
N LYS A 466 -7.87 -16.37 -9.15
CA LYS A 466 -9.12 -16.82 -9.79
C LYS A 466 -8.75 -17.75 -10.94
N LYS A 467 -8.59 -19.04 -10.67
CA LYS A 467 -8.70 -20.06 -11.70
C LYS A 467 -10.17 -20.04 -12.08
N ARG A 468 -10.49 -19.62 -13.30
CA ARG A 468 -11.80 -19.87 -13.93
C ARG A 468 -12.00 -21.38 -14.09
N LYS A 469 -12.14 -22.11 -12.98
CA LYS A 469 -12.70 -23.45 -12.99
C LYS A 469 -14.20 -23.23 -12.96
N TYR A 470 -14.83 -23.47 -14.10
CA TYR A 470 -16.27 -23.64 -14.18
C TYR A 470 -16.63 -24.69 -13.14
N VAL A 471 -17.24 -24.27 -12.02
CA VAL A 471 -17.74 -25.22 -11.02
C VAL A 471 -18.88 -25.95 -11.72
N PRO A 472 -18.77 -27.27 -11.96
CA PRO A 472 -19.84 -28.01 -12.60
C PRO A 472 -21.12 -27.81 -11.80
N ARG A 473 -22.23 -27.53 -12.50
CA ARG A 473 -23.55 -27.47 -11.89
C ARG A 473 -23.73 -28.73 -11.03
N PRO A 474 -24.11 -28.63 -9.74
CA PRO A 474 -24.49 -29.83 -9.00
C PRO A 474 -25.59 -30.55 -9.80
N PRO A 475 -25.53 -31.89 -9.93
CA PRO A 475 -26.55 -32.63 -10.65
C PRO A 475 -27.91 -32.28 -10.04
N GLN A 476 -28.84 -31.83 -10.88
CA GLN A 476 -30.18 -31.53 -10.42
C GLN A 476 -30.79 -32.82 -9.89
N LEU A 477 -31.08 -32.84 -8.58
CA LEU A 477 -31.90 -33.88 -7.99
C LEU A 477 -33.29 -33.71 -8.61
N GLY A 478 -33.68 -34.65 -9.47
CA GLY A 478 -34.90 -34.58 -10.24
C GLY A 478 -36.11 -34.31 -9.34
N SER A 479 -36.94 -33.33 -9.74
CA SER A 479 -38.23 -33.07 -9.13
C SER A 479 -39.07 -34.36 -9.09
N PRO A 480 -39.81 -34.63 -8.00
CA PRO A 480 -40.68 -35.80 -7.93
C PRO A 480 -41.77 -35.67 -8.99
N LEU A 481 -41.84 -36.64 -9.90
CA LEU A 481 -42.89 -36.75 -10.90
C LEU A 481 -44.26 -36.75 -10.22
N TYR A 482 -45.08 -35.77 -10.59
CA TYR A 482 -46.51 -35.73 -10.33
C TYR A 482 -47.17 -36.84 -11.18
N CYS A 483 -47.53 -37.96 -10.56
CA CYS A 483 -48.27 -39.04 -11.23
C CYS A 483 -49.66 -38.55 -11.63
N LYS A 484 -49.89 -38.45 -12.93
CA LYS A 484 -51.21 -38.29 -13.54
C LYS A 484 -51.86 -39.68 -13.62
N THR A 485 -52.92 -39.90 -12.86
CA THR A 485 -53.72 -41.12 -12.89
C THR A 485 -54.60 -41.10 -14.14
N GLU A 486 -54.38 -42.02 -15.09
CA GLU A 486 -55.41 -42.40 -16.05
C GLU A 486 -55.78 -43.89 -15.90
N ARG A 487 -57.09 -44.08 -15.99
CA ARG A 487 -57.89 -45.27 -15.79
C ARG A 487 -57.86 -46.09 -17.09
N ASN A 488 -57.65 -47.40 -17.06
CA ASN A 488 -58.71 -48.42 -17.27
C ASN A 488 -58.14 -49.82 -17.66
N SER A 489 -58.64 -50.82 -16.93
CA SER A 489 -59.04 -52.20 -17.33
C SER A 489 -58.08 -53.18 -18.03
N GLY A 490 -57.93 -54.38 -17.44
CA GLY A 490 -57.55 -55.61 -18.18
C GLY A 490 -56.97 -56.80 -17.38
N SER A 491 -57.78 -57.43 -16.52
CA SER A 491 -57.83 -58.87 -16.17
C SER A 491 -56.56 -59.78 -16.06
N SER A 492 -56.44 -60.37 -14.86
CA SER A 492 -56.30 -61.82 -14.52
C SER A 492 -54.95 -62.40 -14.01
N CYS A 493 -55.08 -63.11 -12.86
CA CYS A 493 -54.28 -64.20 -12.25
C CYS A 493 -52.75 -64.06 -12.10
N GLY A 494 -52.10 -64.39 -10.98
CA GLY A 494 -52.53 -65.08 -9.77
C GLY A 494 -51.43 -65.05 -8.69
N HIS A 495 -51.86 -65.42 -7.47
CA HIS A 495 -51.16 -65.57 -6.18
C HIS A 495 -49.65 -65.88 -6.18
N SER A 496 -48.88 -65.13 -5.38
CA SER A 496 -48.13 -65.67 -4.24
C SER A 496 -47.57 -64.54 -3.35
N ASP A 497 -47.52 -64.83 -2.05
CA ASP A 497 -47.56 -63.90 -0.93
C ASP A 497 -46.23 -63.25 -0.50
N HIS A 498 -46.41 -62.20 0.31
CA HIS A 498 -45.53 -61.68 1.38
C HIS A 498 -44.40 -60.67 1.05
N CYS A 499 -44.73 -59.40 1.28
CA CYS A 499 -43.84 -58.38 1.84
C CYS A 499 -43.74 -58.59 3.39
N PRO A 500 -42.67 -58.17 4.11
CA PRO A 500 -42.56 -56.75 4.46
C PRO A 500 -41.14 -56.17 4.70
N LEU A 501 -41.09 -54.83 4.64
CA LEU A 501 -40.31 -53.86 5.43
C LEU A 501 -38.76 -53.91 5.41
N ALA A 502 -38.20 -52.88 4.76
CA ALA A 502 -36.81 -52.45 4.89
C ALA A 502 -36.47 -52.05 6.33
N LYS A 503 -35.39 -52.64 6.87
CA LYS A 503 -34.73 -52.20 8.10
C LYS A 503 -33.63 -51.19 7.76
N SER A 504 -33.53 -50.20 8.65
CA SER A 504 -32.53 -49.14 8.70
C SER A 504 -31.09 -49.66 8.67
N GLU A 505 -30.27 -49.14 7.77
CA GLU A 505 -28.82 -49.15 7.92
C GLU A 505 -28.32 -47.74 8.27
N VAL A 506 -27.74 -47.67 9.46
CA VAL A 506 -27.02 -46.56 10.05
C VAL A 506 -25.73 -46.38 9.26
N THR A 507 -25.53 -45.20 8.65
CA THR A 507 -24.20 -44.78 8.19
C THR A 507 -23.72 -43.66 9.10
N GLU A 508 -22.75 -43.96 9.97
CA GLU A 508 -21.97 -42.98 10.71
C GLU A 508 -21.17 -42.13 9.72
N MET A 509 -21.50 -40.85 9.64
CA MET A 509 -20.67 -39.85 8.96
C MET A 509 -19.89 -39.08 10.02
N CYS A 510 -18.56 -39.23 9.97
CA CYS A 510 -17.60 -38.62 10.86
C CYS A 510 -17.74 -37.09 10.83
N ARG A 511 -18.09 -36.51 11.99
CA ARG A 511 -18.41 -35.11 12.19
C ARG A 511 -17.15 -34.38 12.69
N THR A 512 -16.33 -33.84 11.80
CA THR A 512 -15.33 -32.83 12.17
C THR A 512 -15.91 -31.44 11.96
N GLY A 513 -16.05 -30.72 13.08
CA GLY A 513 -16.83 -29.49 13.23
C GLY A 513 -16.35 -28.31 12.39
N TYR A 514 -17.33 -27.68 11.75
CA TYR A 514 -17.27 -26.27 11.36
C TYR A 514 -17.52 -25.44 12.61
N GLU A 515 -16.47 -24.85 13.18
CA GLU A 515 -16.64 -23.76 14.14
C GLU A 515 -17.02 -22.47 13.42
N LYS A 516 -17.87 -21.75 14.14
CA LYS A 516 -18.73 -20.67 13.69
C LYS A 516 -17.97 -19.36 13.78
N SER A 517 -17.53 -18.81 12.65
CA SER A 517 -17.00 -17.44 12.57
C SER A 517 -18.11 -16.42 12.83
N ARG A 518 -18.33 -16.11 14.10
CA ARG A 518 -18.98 -14.88 14.55
C ARG A 518 -17.90 -13.90 15.00
N SER A 519 -18.08 -12.63 14.62
CA SER A 519 -17.40 -11.43 15.09
C SER A 519 -16.21 -10.93 14.26
N LEU A 520 -16.52 -10.11 13.25
CA LEU A 520 -15.70 -8.96 12.84
C LEU A 520 -16.59 -7.70 12.81
N ASN A 521 -17.31 -7.45 13.89
CA ASN A 521 -17.86 -6.13 14.22
C ASN A 521 -17.27 -5.77 15.58
N ASN A 522 -16.20 -4.96 15.59
CA ASN A 522 -15.75 -4.09 16.69
C ASN A 522 -14.33 -3.57 16.43
N ILE A 523 -14.16 -2.69 15.43
CA ILE A 523 -13.07 -1.71 15.44
C ILE A 523 -13.62 -0.39 14.86
N ALA A 524 -14.56 0.20 15.57
CA ALA A 524 -14.94 1.61 15.43
C ALA A 524 -15.44 2.07 16.81
N GLY A 525 -14.63 2.85 17.53
CA GLY A 525 -15.05 3.45 18.80
C GLY A 525 -13.98 3.45 19.88
N MET A 526 -13.02 4.36 19.79
CA MET A 526 -12.35 4.90 20.99
C MET A 526 -12.13 6.40 20.79
N ALA A 527 -13.11 7.17 21.25
CA ALA A 527 -12.94 8.56 21.65
C ALA A 527 -13.35 8.65 23.13
N SER A 528 -12.43 9.17 23.97
CA SER A 528 -12.63 9.86 25.25
C SER A 528 -13.57 9.26 26.32
N ASN A 529 -13.02 8.84 27.49
CA ASN A 529 -13.17 9.52 28.81
C ASN A 529 -12.73 8.66 30.04
N PRO A 530 -12.55 9.25 31.25
CA PRO A 530 -11.40 9.01 32.13
C PRO A 530 -11.61 7.97 33.26
N LEU A 531 -10.48 7.52 33.82
CA LEU A 531 -10.39 6.56 34.93
C LEU A 531 -10.73 7.20 36.30
N GLY A 532 -11.71 6.62 36.98
CA GLY A 532 -12.01 6.84 38.40
C GLY A 532 -11.59 5.64 39.26
N PHE A 533 -11.10 5.93 40.46
CA PHE A 533 -10.48 5.03 41.45
C PHE A 533 -11.46 4.11 42.22
N SER A 534 -11.08 2.82 42.37
CA SER A 534 -11.15 1.88 43.56
C SER A 534 -12.50 1.62 44.29
N PRO A 535 -12.66 0.65 45.25
CA PRO A 535 -11.73 -0.34 45.85
C PRO A 535 -12.26 -1.81 46.11
N VAL A 536 -11.31 -2.71 46.44
CA VAL A 536 -11.28 -3.79 47.49
C VAL A 536 -12.32 -4.94 47.51
N SER A 537 -11.85 -6.19 47.38
CA SER A 537 -11.84 -7.23 48.46
C SER A 537 -11.33 -8.60 47.98
N THR A 538 -10.48 -9.22 48.81
CA THR A 538 -9.97 -10.61 48.71
C THR A 538 -10.47 -11.43 49.91
N PRO A 539 -10.45 -12.78 49.84
CA PRO A 539 -9.98 -13.51 51.01
C PRO A 539 -8.98 -14.66 50.74
N TYR A 540 -7.89 -14.63 51.52
CA TYR A 540 -7.21 -15.71 52.26
C TYR A 540 -6.94 -17.10 51.64
N SER A 541 -5.65 -17.45 51.57
CA SER A 541 -5.02 -18.52 52.40
C SER A 541 -3.48 -18.53 52.24
N SER A 542 -2.78 -18.75 53.35
CA SER A 542 -1.30 -18.73 53.55
C SER A 542 -0.88 -20.01 54.31
N PRO A 543 0.37 -20.24 54.75
CA PRO A 543 1.72 -20.01 54.17
C PRO A 543 2.73 -21.18 54.41
N CYS A 544 3.97 -21.06 53.86
CA CYS A 544 5.31 -21.23 54.50
C CYS A 544 6.40 -21.89 53.59
N PRO A 545 7.73 -21.72 53.84
CA PRO A 545 8.46 -20.46 53.93
C PRO A 545 9.92 -20.44 53.33
N LEU A 546 10.44 -19.22 53.12
CA LEU A 546 11.82 -18.70 53.34
C LEU A 546 13.08 -19.32 52.68
N ARG A 547 13.79 -18.50 51.90
CA ARG A 547 15.24 -18.25 52.08
C ARG A 547 15.65 -16.83 51.63
N ARG A 548 16.22 -16.06 52.57
CA ARG A 548 16.78 -14.70 52.43
C ARG A 548 18.30 -14.79 52.22
N SER A 549 18.89 -13.91 51.43
CA SER A 549 20.28 -13.47 51.60
C SER A 549 20.39 -11.96 51.42
N ARG A 550 20.92 -11.28 52.44
CA ARG A 550 21.20 -9.83 52.51
C ARG A 550 22.57 -9.52 51.92
N SER A 551 22.69 -8.37 51.25
CA SER A 551 23.91 -7.59 51.08
C SER A 551 24.05 -6.56 52.22
N PRO A 552 25.28 -6.12 52.55
CA PRO A 552 25.48 -4.83 53.21
C PRO A 552 26.40 -3.91 52.40
N ILE A 553 25.92 -2.67 52.24
CA ILE A 553 26.70 -1.46 51.94
C ILE A 553 27.25 -0.94 53.28
N PRO A 554 28.45 -0.33 53.33
CA PRO A 554 28.76 0.69 54.31
C PRO A 554 28.87 2.08 53.67
N SER A 555 28.30 3.04 54.38
CA SER A 555 28.35 4.48 54.15
C SER A 555 29.67 5.11 54.62
N ILE A 556 29.86 6.39 54.29
CA ILE A 556 30.84 7.40 54.78
C ILE A 556 32.00 7.64 53.79
N LEU A 557 31.90 8.65 52.93
CA LEU A 557 32.25 10.07 53.17
C LEU A 557 31.69 10.95 52.04
#